data_AF-A0A523PB03-F1
#
_entry.id   AF-A0A523PB03-F1
#
_cell.length_a   1.000
_cell.length_b   1.000
_cell.length_c   1.000
_cell.angle_alpha   90.00
_cell.angle_beta   90.00
_cell.angle_gamma   90.00
#
_symmetry.space_group_name_H-M   'P 1'
#
loop_
_entity.id
_entity.type
_entity.pdbx_description
1 polymer ?
#
loop_
_entity_poly.entity_id
_entity_poly.type
_entity_poly.pdbx_seq_one_letter_code
_entity_poly.pdbx_strand_id
1 'polypeptide(L)'
;MRTHHSVLLALTLSIAACGGGTGDAKEAGFQALQSGDFADAAGHFEQALATRSPSDEDYVEIAVGHCQALAHIDPAQTKTTFLALGDQVTPKDYSIVVVELVAVREFVTAIDILEAGVTRFPESPKMSVIKDRVVKASLEVGDSAALAKLKGLGYL
;
A
#
# COMPACT_ATOMS: atom_id res chain seq x y z
N MET A 1 -42.87 -47.97 22.89
CA MET A 1 -41.55 -48.62 23.07
C MET A 1 -40.57 -47.93 22.13
N ARG A 2 -39.43 -47.44 22.66
CA ARG A 2 -38.12 -47.21 21.99
C ARG A 2 -38.05 -46.39 20.69
N THR A 3 -37.10 -45.51 20.40
CA THR A 3 -36.04 -44.71 21.06
C THR A 3 -35.36 -43.93 19.90
N HIS A 4 -34.49 -42.96 20.23
CA HIS A 4 -33.45 -42.32 19.39
C HIS A 4 -33.88 -41.08 18.57
N HIS A 5 -33.54 -39.85 19.00
CA HIS A 5 -32.24 -39.15 18.88
C HIS A 5 -31.69 -39.12 17.46
N SER A 6 -31.63 -37.93 16.86
CA SER A 6 -30.48 -37.47 16.06
C SER A 6 -30.57 -35.97 15.83
N VAL A 7 -29.77 -35.25 16.62
CA VAL A 7 -29.31 -33.89 16.38
C VAL A 7 -28.58 -33.87 15.04
N LEU A 8 -28.98 -33.01 14.11
CA LEU A 8 -28.17 -32.65 12.95
C LEU A 8 -27.91 -31.14 12.99
N LEU A 9 -26.86 -30.83 13.75
CA LEU A 9 -26.13 -29.59 13.77
C LEU A 9 -25.48 -29.42 12.39
N ALA A 10 -26.13 -28.68 11.49
CA ALA A 10 -25.53 -28.29 10.22
C ALA A 10 -24.51 -27.17 10.49
N LEU A 11 -23.31 -27.60 10.88
CA LEU A 11 -22.10 -26.79 10.91
C LEU A 11 -21.84 -26.33 9.47
N THR A 12 -22.24 -25.10 9.14
CA THR A 12 -21.85 -24.45 7.88
C THR A 12 -20.35 -24.20 7.97
N LEU A 13 -19.56 -25.16 7.50
CA LEU A 13 -18.15 -25.02 7.22
C LEU A 13 -17.97 -23.79 6.34
N SER A 14 -17.32 -22.77 6.89
CA SER A 14 -16.60 -21.76 6.13
C SER A 14 -15.59 -22.49 5.27
N ILE A 15 -15.94 -22.72 4.01
CA ILE A 15 -14.99 -23.14 3.00
C ILE A 15 -14.11 -21.92 2.82
N ALA A 16 -12.96 -21.91 3.51
CA ALA A 16 -11.81 -21.13 3.10
C ALA A 16 -11.57 -21.51 1.64
N ALA A 17 -11.97 -20.61 0.73
CA ALA A 17 -11.60 -20.69 -0.66
C ALA A 17 -10.09 -20.41 -0.73
N CYS A 18 -9.29 -21.43 -0.44
CA CYS A 18 -7.97 -21.57 -1.00
C CYS A 18 -8.15 -21.82 -2.50
N GLY A 19 -8.53 -20.79 -3.26
CA GLY A 19 -8.17 -20.72 -4.67
C GLY A 19 -6.63 -20.68 -4.67
N GLY A 20 -5.91 -21.73 -5.04
CA GLY A 20 -6.11 -22.44 -6.29
C GLY A 20 -5.32 -21.73 -7.40
N GLY A 21 -4.11 -21.29 -7.12
CA GLY A 21 -3.14 -20.83 -8.11
C GLY A 21 -1.75 -21.18 -7.64
N THR A 22 -1.16 -22.24 -8.18
CA THR A 22 0.29 -22.49 -8.12
C THR A 22 1.04 -21.49 -9.03
N GLY A 23 0.73 -20.21 -8.86
CA GLY A 23 1.42 -19.09 -9.49
C GLY A 23 2.34 -18.43 -8.48
N ASP A 24 3.41 -17.80 -8.95
CA ASP A 24 4.29 -17.00 -8.10
C ASP A 24 3.46 -15.94 -7.35
N ALA A 25 3.55 -15.91 -6.01
CA ALA A 25 2.76 -15.00 -5.16
C ALA A 25 2.94 -13.53 -5.55
N LYS A 26 4.11 -13.17 -6.10
CA LYS A 26 4.37 -11.86 -6.71
C LYS A 26 3.39 -11.56 -7.85
N GLU A 27 3.26 -12.48 -8.81
CA GLU A 27 2.38 -12.31 -9.97
C GLU A 27 0.91 -12.21 -9.55
N ALA A 28 0.49 -13.07 -8.60
CA ALA A 28 -0.85 -13.00 -8.03
C ALA A 28 -1.12 -11.64 -7.35
N GLY A 29 -0.14 -11.12 -6.60
CA GLY A 29 -0.22 -9.80 -5.98
C GLY A 29 -0.39 -8.68 -7.00
N PHE A 30 0.38 -8.69 -8.10
CA PHE A 30 0.23 -7.69 -9.15
C PHE A 30 -1.08 -7.81 -9.93
N GLN A 31 -1.58 -9.02 -10.17
CA GLN A 31 -2.90 -9.21 -10.79
C GLN A 31 -4.02 -8.68 -9.91
N ALA A 32 -4.01 -9.00 -8.61
CA ALA A 32 -4.98 -8.49 -7.65
C ALA A 32 -4.90 -6.95 -7.51
N LEU A 33 -3.68 -6.39 -7.50
CA LEU A 33 -3.50 -4.94 -7.47
C LEU A 33 -4.10 -4.27 -8.71
N GLN A 34 -3.91 -4.85 -9.89
CA GLN A 34 -4.46 -4.35 -11.14
C GLN A 34 -5.99 -4.47 -11.23
N SER A 35 -6.59 -5.48 -10.59
CA SER A 35 -8.04 -5.64 -10.52
C SER A 35 -8.70 -4.76 -9.46
N GLY A 36 -7.91 -4.09 -8.61
CA GLY A 36 -8.40 -3.31 -7.47
C GLY A 36 -8.79 -4.16 -6.27
N ASP A 37 -8.42 -5.44 -6.25
CA ASP A 37 -8.58 -6.31 -5.08
C ASP A 37 -7.42 -6.10 -4.10
N PHE A 38 -7.44 -4.96 -3.43
CA PHE A 38 -6.32 -4.51 -2.60
C PHE A 38 -6.07 -5.40 -1.38
N ALA A 39 -7.11 -6.05 -0.84
CA ALA A 39 -6.98 -6.97 0.28
C ALA A 39 -6.24 -8.25 -0.15
N ASP A 40 -6.65 -8.86 -1.25
CA ASP A 40 -5.98 -10.03 -1.79
C ASP A 40 -4.57 -9.70 -2.29
N ALA A 41 -4.38 -8.53 -2.91
CA ALA A 41 -3.07 -8.04 -3.32
C ALA A 41 -2.10 -7.95 -2.15
N ALA A 42 -2.53 -7.33 -1.04
CA ALA A 42 -1.71 -7.22 0.17
C ALA A 42 -1.32 -8.61 0.69
N GLY A 43 -2.28 -9.54 0.82
CA GLY A 43 -2.02 -10.91 1.27
C GLY A 43 -1.05 -11.67 0.36
N HIS A 44 -1.14 -11.51 -0.96
CA HIS A 44 -0.20 -12.12 -1.90
C HIS A 44 1.20 -11.52 -1.82
N PHE A 45 1.33 -10.19 -1.69
CA PHE A 45 2.63 -9.56 -1.52
C PHE A 45 3.28 -9.93 -0.17
N GLU A 46 2.50 -10.06 0.91
CA GLU A 46 3.01 -10.57 2.19
C GLU A 46 3.58 -11.99 2.06
N GLN A 47 2.85 -12.89 1.36
CA GLN A 47 3.33 -14.25 1.08
C GLN A 47 4.60 -14.24 0.23
N ALA A 48 4.69 -13.35 -0.76
CA ALA A 48 5.89 -13.19 -1.55
C ALA A 48 7.06 -12.73 -0.66
N LEU A 49 6.91 -11.61 0.06
CA LEU A 49 7.95 -11.05 0.94
C LEU A 49 8.41 -12.02 2.02
N ALA A 50 7.54 -12.89 2.53
CA ALA A 50 7.90 -13.90 3.53
C ALA A 50 8.99 -14.88 3.08
N THR A 51 9.21 -15.02 1.77
CA THR A 51 10.24 -15.92 1.21
C THR A 51 11.36 -15.18 0.49
N ARG A 52 11.42 -13.84 0.55
CA ARG A 52 12.47 -13.02 -0.08
C ARG A 52 13.36 -12.35 0.97
N SER A 53 14.63 -12.21 0.63
CA SER A 53 15.59 -11.37 1.33
C SER A 53 15.53 -9.94 0.79
N PRO A 54 15.79 -8.90 1.62
CA PRO A 54 16.01 -7.54 1.13
C PRO A 54 17.10 -7.39 0.06
N SER A 55 18.00 -8.37 -0.08
CA SER A 55 19.02 -8.40 -1.12
C SER A 55 18.53 -8.93 -2.48
N ASP A 56 17.33 -9.50 -2.54
CA ASP A 56 16.80 -10.09 -3.77
C ASP A 56 16.37 -8.98 -4.73
N GLU A 57 16.65 -9.17 -6.02
CA GLU A 57 16.48 -8.13 -7.05
C GLU A 57 15.05 -7.61 -7.17
N ASP A 58 14.06 -8.44 -6.85
CA ASP A 58 12.64 -8.10 -6.91
C ASP A 58 12.03 -7.65 -5.56
N TYR A 59 12.81 -7.63 -4.48
CA TYR A 59 12.29 -7.34 -3.15
C TYR A 59 11.62 -5.96 -3.08
N VAL A 60 12.28 -4.92 -3.60
CA VAL A 60 11.76 -3.55 -3.60
C VAL A 60 10.49 -3.46 -4.44
N GLU A 61 10.46 -4.12 -5.60
CA GLU A 61 9.29 -4.12 -6.48
C GLU A 61 8.06 -4.70 -5.77
N ILE A 62 8.23 -5.86 -5.11
CA ILE A 62 7.18 -6.53 -4.33
C ILE A 62 6.75 -5.65 -3.15
N ALA A 63 7.70 -5.08 -2.42
CA ALA A 63 7.39 -4.25 -1.25
C ALA A 63 6.67 -2.94 -1.63
N VAL A 64 7.01 -2.34 -2.77
CA VAL A 64 6.29 -1.19 -3.32
C VAL A 64 4.88 -1.59 -3.73
N GLY A 65 4.70 -2.73 -4.41
CA GLY A 65 3.37 -3.27 -4.72
C GLY A 65 2.52 -3.49 -3.45
N HIS A 66 3.14 -4.03 -2.38
CA HIS A 66 2.49 -4.16 -1.08
C HIS A 66 2.05 -2.79 -0.52
N CYS A 67 2.93 -1.78 -0.58
CA CYS A 67 2.60 -0.43 -0.12
C CYS A 67 1.46 0.21 -0.92
N GLN A 68 1.37 -0.07 -2.24
CA GLN A 68 0.24 0.36 -3.05
C GLN A 68 -1.06 -0.29 -2.57
N ALA A 69 -1.07 -1.60 -2.33
CA ALA A 69 -2.25 -2.29 -1.79
C ALA A 69 -2.65 -1.75 -0.40
N LEU A 70 -1.67 -1.61 0.51
CA LEU A 70 -1.88 -1.03 1.84
C LEU A 70 -2.46 0.39 1.78
N ALA A 71 -2.08 1.20 0.78
CA ALA A 71 -2.61 2.55 0.67
C ALA A 71 -4.14 2.58 0.56
N HIS A 72 -4.79 1.51 0.08
CA HIS A 72 -6.24 1.43 -0.05
C HIS A 72 -6.93 0.74 1.15
N ILE A 73 -6.22 -0.05 1.96
CA ILE A 73 -6.82 -0.85 3.04
C ILE A 73 -6.32 -0.50 4.45
N ASP A 74 -5.05 -0.08 4.56
CA ASP A 74 -4.41 0.40 5.78
C ASP A 74 -3.34 1.47 5.45
N PRO A 75 -3.78 2.71 5.18
CA PRO A 75 -2.88 3.82 4.83
C PRO A 75 -1.82 4.10 5.91
N ALA A 76 -2.15 3.86 7.18
CA ALA A 76 -1.22 4.08 8.28
C ALA A 76 -0.05 3.10 8.22
N GLN A 77 -0.32 1.83 7.87
CA GLN A 77 0.71 0.83 7.68
C GLN A 77 1.59 1.12 6.45
N THR A 78 1.05 1.69 5.38
CA THR A 78 1.82 2.08 4.17
C THR A 78 3.06 2.90 4.50
N LYS A 79 2.94 3.93 5.36
CA LYS A 79 4.07 4.78 5.74
C LYS A 79 5.18 3.98 6.43
N THR A 80 4.81 3.17 7.42
CA THR A 80 5.77 2.37 8.20
C THR A 80 6.49 1.37 7.30
N THR A 81 5.75 0.67 6.45
CA THR A 81 6.30 -0.33 5.52
C THR A 81 7.20 0.31 4.47
N PHE A 82 6.76 1.40 3.84
CA PHE A 82 7.52 2.03 2.76
C PHE A 82 8.82 2.66 3.25
N LEU A 83 8.78 3.39 4.37
CA LEU A 83 9.98 4.06 4.89
C LEU A 83 11.01 3.07 5.44
N ALA A 84 10.60 1.86 5.82
CA ALA A 84 11.52 0.79 6.24
C ALA A 84 12.41 0.27 5.09
N LEU A 85 12.05 0.52 3.82
CA LEU A 85 12.87 0.13 2.66
C LEU A 85 14.17 0.94 2.55
N GLY A 86 14.24 2.09 3.23
CA GLY A 86 15.47 2.85 3.41
C GLY A 86 16.13 3.24 2.08
N ASP A 87 17.37 2.82 1.87
CA ASP A 87 18.19 3.27 0.75
C ASP A 87 17.90 2.60 -0.60
N GLN A 88 17.04 1.58 -0.59
CA GLN A 88 16.76 0.78 -1.78
C GLN A 88 15.70 1.42 -2.69
N VAL A 89 14.93 2.38 -2.18
CA VAL A 89 13.88 3.05 -2.93
C VAL A 89 14.40 4.23 -3.72
N THR A 90 13.81 4.45 -4.89
CA THR A 90 14.12 5.52 -5.83
C THR A 90 13.04 6.60 -5.82
N PRO A 91 13.28 7.78 -6.45
CA PRO A 91 12.21 8.76 -6.64
C PRO A 91 10.97 8.23 -7.36
N LYS A 92 11.11 7.18 -8.20
CA LYS A 92 9.98 6.53 -8.86
C LYS A 92 9.07 5.85 -7.85
N ASP A 93 9.64 5.15 -6.87
CA ASP A 93 8.90 4.38 -5.88
C ASP A 93 8.15 5.30 -4.92
N TYR A 94 8.79 6.41 -4.49
CA TYR A 94 8.11 7.49 -3.75
C TYR A 94 6.92 8.02 -4.55
N SER A 95 7.11 8.31 -5.84
CA SER A 95 6.04 8.80 -6.70
C SER A 95 4.89 7.81 -6.85
N ILE A 96 5.15 6.50 -6.87
CA ILE A 96 4.09 5.49 -6.97
C ILE A 96 3.25 5.50 -5.70
N VAL A 97 3.89 5.32 -4.53
CA VAL A 97 3.17 5.18 -3.25
C VAL A 97 2.44 6.46 -2.85
N VAL A 98 3.05 7.63 -3.05
CA VAL A 98 2.40 8.92 -2.75
C VAL A 98 1.18 9.15 -3.64
N VAL A 99 1.22 8.71 -4.91
CA VAL A 99 0.06 8.84 -5.82
C VAL A 99 -1.10 7.96 -5.36
N GLU A 100 -0.86 6.75 -4.90
CA GLU A 100 -1.92 5.88 -4.38
C GLU A 100 -2.59 6.49 -3.15
N LEU A 101 -1.80 7.00 -2.18
CA LEU A 101 -2.34 7.67 -1.00
C LEU A 101 -3.14 8.94 -1.36
N VAL A 102 -2.70 9.70 -2.36
CA VAL A 102 -3.46 10.83 -2.89
C VAL A 102 -4.79 10.36 -3.51
N ALA A 103 -4.80 9.24 -4.23
CA ALA A 103 -6.00 8.71 -4.87
C ALA A 103 -7.08 8.33 -3.87
N VAL A 104 -6.69 7.83 -2.69
CA VAL A 104 -7.62 7.52 -1.58
C VAL A 104 -7.82 8.68 -0.59
N ARG A 105 -7.30 9.87 -0.91
CA ARG A 105 -7.41 11.11 -0.10
C ARG A 105 -6.72 11.04 1.27
N GLU A 106 -5.74 10.17 1.42
CA GLU A 106 -4.89 10.02 2.60
C GLU A 106 -3.74 11.02 2.60
N PHE A 107 -4.09 12.31 2.52
CA PHE A 107 -3.14 13.38 2.24
C PHE A 107 -2.08 13.54 3.34
N VAL A 108 -2.44 13.41 4.61
CA VAL A 108 -1.49 13.58 5.72
C VAL A 108 -0.36 12.53 5.65
N THR A 109 -0.71 11.28 5.33
CA THR A 109 0.23 10.18 5.13
C THR A 109 1.02 10.38 3.85
N ALA A 110 0.37 10.79 2.75
CA ALA A 110 1.03 11.11 1.49
C ALA A 110 2.11 12.19 1.68
N ILE A 111 1.81 13.24 2.45
CA ILE A 111 2.75 14.33 2.77
C ILE A 111 3.93 13.81 3.61
N ASP A 112 3.70 12.91 4.56
CA ASP A 112 4.81 12.32 5.34
C ASP A 112 5.80 11.55 4.48
N ILE A 113 5.32 10.73 3.55
CA ILE A 113 6.18 9.98 2.63
C ILE A 113 6.83 10.94 1.62
N LEU A 114 6.09 11.91 1.11
CA LEU A 114 6.61 12.96 0.23
C LEU A 114 7.77 13.71 0.87
N GLU A 115 7.62 14.14 2.12
CA GLU A 115 8.63 14.90 2.86
C GLU A 115 9.94 14.11 3.00
N ALA A 116 9.83 12.83 3.37
CA ALA A 116 10.98 11.94 3.41
C ALA A 116 11.67 11.84 2.03
N GLY A 117 10.88 11.77 0.96
CA GLY A 117 11.40 11.70 -0.41
C GLY A 117 12.07 13.00 -0.88
N VAL A 118 11.47 14.16 -0.60
CA VAL A 118 12.04 15.48 -0.96
C VAL A 118 13.32 15.73 -0.18
N THR A 119 13.36 15.37 1.10
CA THR A 119 14.57 15.47 1.93
C THR A 119 15.69 14.60 1.39
N ARG A 120 15.36 13.37 0.96
CA ARG A 120 16.31 12.40 0.44
C ARG A 120 16.80 12.73 -0.97
N PHE A 121 15.92 13.26 -1.82
CA PHE A 121 16.20 13.55 -3.22
C PHE A 121 15.88 15.01 -3.56
N PRO A 122 16.58 15.99 -2.96
CA PRO A 122 16.22 17.41 -3.02
C PRO A 122 16.26 18.00 -4.43
N GLU A 123 17.10 17.46 -5.31
CA GLU A 123 17.24 17.93 -6.70
C GLU A 123 16.43 17.11 -7.70
N SER A 124 15.63 16.13 -7.24
CA SER A 124 14.87 15.26 -8.14
C SER A 124 13.69 16.01 -8.76
N PRO A 125 13.64 16.16 -10.11
CA PRO A 125 12.48 16.75 -10.78
C PRO A 125 11.20 15.96 -10.50
N LYS A 126 11.32 14.64 -10.35
CA LYS A 126 10.19 13.77 -10.02
C LYS A 126 9.63 14.07 -8.64
N MET A 127 10.49 14.35 -7.65
CA MET A 127 10.05 14.75 -6.32
C MET A 127 9.35 16.12 -6.32
N SER A 128 9.83 17.06 -7.14
CA SER A 128 9.14 18.33 -7.33
C SER A 128 7.74 18.15 -7.92
N VAL A 129 7.61 17.34 -8.97
CA VAL A 129 6.31 17.09 -9.64
C VAL A 129 5.31 16.44 -8.69
N ILE A 130 5.73 15.45 -7.90
CA ILE A 130 4.82 14.81 -6.94
C ILE A 130 4.45 15.74 -5.79
N LYS A 131 5.37 16.62 -5.34
CA LYS A 131 5.05 17.67 -4.36
C LYS A 131 3.94 18.59 -4.87
N ASP A 132 4.07 19.10 -6.09
CA ASP A 132 3.06 19.98 -6.69
C ASP A 132 1.71 19.28 -6.83
N ARG A 133 1.72 17.98 -7.18
CA ARG A 133 0.50 17.16 -7.25
C ARG A 133 -0.18 17.02 -5.89
N VAL A 134 0.56 16.73 -4.82
CA VAL A 134 0.01 16.61 -3.45
C VAL A 134 -0.55 17.96 -2.98
N VAL A 135 0.19 19.05 -3.22
CA VAL A 135 -0.25 20.41 -2.88
C VAL A 135 -1.57 20.74 -3.59
N LYS A 136 -1.62 20.54 -4.91
CA LYS A 136 -2.82 20.80 -5.72
C LYS A 136 -4.01 19.97 -5.24
N ALA A 137 -3.84 18.66 -5.06
CA ALA A 137 -4.93 17.78 -4.64
C ALA A 137 -5.46 18.15 -3.24
N SER A 138 -4.57 18.52 -2.31
CA SER A 138 -4.95 18.96 -0.95
C SER A 138 -5.74 20.27 -0.98
N LEU A 139 -5.36 21.22 -1.85
CA LEU A 139 -6.07 22.48 -2.06
C LEU A 139 -7.45 22.27 -2.70
N GLU A 140 -7.53 21.43 -3.73
CA GLU A 140 -8.78 21.12 -4.43
C GLU A 140 -9.81 20.46 -3.52
N VAL A 141 -9.36 19.56 -2.64
CA VAL A 141 -10.22 18.93 -1.63
C VAL A 141 -10.53 19.86 -0.46
N GLY A 142 -9.61 20.78 -0.12
CA GLY A 142 -9.72 21.62 1.06
C GLY A 142 -9.44 20.86 2.37
N ASP A 143 -8.54 19.87 2.34
CA ASP A 143 -8.20 19.09 3.54
C ASP A 143 -7.40 19.95 4.53
N SER A 144 -8.06 20.40 5.60
CA SER A 144 -7.46 21.33 6.55
C SER A 144 -6.21 20.79 7.24
N ALA A 145 -6.14 19.48 7.50
CA ALA A 145 -4.99 18.87 8.17
C ALA A 145 -3.79 18.80 7.22
N ALA A 146 -4.02 18.41 5.98
CA ALA A 146 -3.03 18.41 4.92
C ALA A 146 -2.51 19.82 4.63
N LEU A 147 -3.40 20.80 4.49
CA LEU A 147 -3.03 22.20 4.23
C LEU A 147 -2.22 22.81 5.38
N ALA A 148 -2.60 22.53 6.63
CA ALA A 148 -1.82 22.97 7.80
C ALA A 148 -0.41 22.37 7.78
N LYS A 149 -0.29 21.08 7.43
CA LYS A 149 0.99 20.39 7.34
C LYS A 149 1.87 20.92 6.21
N LEU A 150 1.32 21.07 5.01
CA LEU A 150 2.01 21.65 3.85
C LEU A 150 2.53 23.06 4.15
N LYS A 151 1.73 23.89 4.84
CA LYS A 151 2.17 25.22 5.29
C LYS A 151 3.32 25.14 6.30
N GLY A 152 3.25 24.21 7.25
CA GLY A 152 4.33 23.97 8.21
C GLY A 152 5.66 23.54 7.57
N LEU A 153 5.60 22.89 6.41
CA LEU A 153 6.76 22.48 5.61
C LEU A 153 7.23 23.56 4.61
N GLY A 154 6.50 24.68 4.48
CA GLY A 154 6.80 25.74 3.51
C GLY A 154 6.47 25.38 2.07
N TYR A 155 5.53 24.44 1.85
CA TYR A 155 5.06 24.04 0.51
C TYR A 155 3.84 24.83 0.04
N LEU A 156 3.27 25.67 0.91
CA LEU A 156 2.17 26.61 0.67
C LEU A 156 2.54 28.01 1.14
#